data_AF-W6NA52-F1
#
_entry.id   AF-W6NA52-F1
#
_cell.length_a   1.000
_cell.length_b   1.000
_cell.length_c   1.000
_cell.angle_alpha   90.00
_cell.angle_beta   90.00
_cell.angle_gamma   90.00
#
_symmetry.space_group_name_H-M   'P 1'
#
loop_
_entity.id
_entity.type
_entity.pdbx_description
1 polymer ?
#
loop_
_entity_poly.entity_id
_entity_poly.type
_entity_poly.pdbx_seq_one_letter_code
_entity_poly.pdbx_strand_id
1 'polypeptide(L)'
;MVKEFSPRGGGGGFRGGGGGFRGGDRGSGGGFRGRGGDRGGGFRGGRGGDRGGFRGGRGGDRGGFGGRGSPRGGRGSPRGRGSPRGGRGGGMRGGKTVIVEPHRYEGVFIVKGKEDALATRNMVVGESVYGEKRVSVEDGTEKIEYRVWNPFRSKLAAAMMAGLENVHIKPGTKLLYLGAASGTTVSHCSDIVGSDGIVYAVEFSHRSGRDLLNVAKKRPNIVPIVEDARHPHKYRMLVGMVDTIFSDVAQPDQARIVALNAHNFLKNGGHAVISIKANCIDSTAEPEAVFAGEVNKLKEEKFKPREQVTLEPYERDHAVVVAEYRAKGKAK
;
A
#
# COMPACT_ATOMS: atom_id res chain seq x y z
N MET A 1 -45.95 -20.16 -49.58
CA MET A 1 -47.08 -20.66 -48.76
C MET A 1 -47.29 -19.65 -47.65
N VAL A 2 -48.42 -18.98 -47.70
CA VAL A 2 -48.77 -17.73 -47.03
C VAL A 2 -49.35 -18.02 -45.64
N LYS A 3 -49.06 -17.16 -44.64
CA LYS A 3 -50.08 -16.52 -43.78
C LYS A 3 -49.45 -15.51 -42.80
N GLU A 4 -49.55 -14.24 -43.20
CA GLU A 4 -49.69 -13.08 -42.31
C GLU A 4 -50.97 -13.20 -41.47
N PHE A 5 -51.01 -12.52 -40.32
CA PHE A 5 -52.24 -11.84 -39.86
C PHE A 5 -51.89 -10.68 -38.91
N SER A 6 -52.04 -9.45 -39.40
CA SER A 6 -52.36 -8.26 -38.60
C SER A 6 -53.89 -8.09 -38.55
N PRO A 7 -54.43 -7.36 -37.57
CA PRO A 7 -55.67 -6.60 -37.74
C PRO A 7 -55.39 -5.09 -37.86
N ARG A 8 -55.92 -4.52 -38.95
CA ARG A 8 -56.37 -3.11 -39.10
C ARG A 8 -57.46 -2.82 -38.05
N GLY A 9 -57.81 -1.60 -37.62
CA GLY A 9 -57.57 -0.24 -38.07
C GLY A 9 -58.72 0.67 -37.57
N GLY A 10 -58.55 1.98 -37.68
CA GLY A 10 -59.58 3.02 -37.44
C GLY A 10 -59.18 3.96 -36.31
N GLY A 11 -58.94 5.27 -36.47
CA GLY A 11 -59.37 6.21 -37.50
C GLY A 11 -60.25 7.28 -36.83
N GLY A 12 -59.72 8.50 -36.66
CA GLY A 12 -60.51 9.64 -36.17
C GLY A 12 -59.64 10.79 -35.65
N GLY A 13 -59.37 11.77 -36.51
CA GLY A 13 -58.82 13.06 -36.09
C GLY A 13 -59.94 14.06 -35.81
N PHE A 14 -59.71 15.00 -34.89
CA PHE A 14 -60.38 16.30 -34.85
C PHE A 14 -59.47 17.37 -34.23
N ARG A 15 -59.59 18.57 -34.83
CA ARG A 15 -58.90 19.83 -34.55
C ARG A 15 -59.37 20.50 -33.24
N GLY A 16 -58.51 21.37 -32.70
CA GLY A 16 -58.90 22.78 -32.49
C GLY A 16 -58.91 23.34 -31.05
N GLY A 17 -58.32 24.54 -30.91
CA GLY A 17 -58.56 25.54 -29.85
C GLY A 17 -57.57 25.47 -28.68
N GLY A 18 -56.82 26.50 -28.28
CA GLY A 18 -56.97 27.95 -28.45
C GLY A 18 -57.29 28.62 -27.11
N GLY A 19 -56.41 29.52 -26.65
CA GLY A 19 -56.61 30.42 -25.50
C GLY A 19 -55.75 30.06 -24.28
N GLY A 20 -54.88 30.90 -23.71
CA GLY A 20 -54.75 32.36 -23.78
C GLY A 20 -55.30 33.04 -22.52
N PHE A 21 -54.46 33.89 -21.90
CA PHE A 21 -54.74 34.83 -20.78
C PHE A 21 -54.74 34.21 -19.37
N ARG A 22 -54.26 34.85 -18.29
CA ARG A 22 -53.69 36.19 -17.98
C ARG A 22 -53.00 36.02 -16.61
N GLY A 23 -51.85 36.64 -16.35
CA GLY A 23 -51.75 38.00 -15.81
C GLY A 23 -51.76 37.96 -14.28
N GLY A 24 -50.61 38.18 -13.61
CA GLY A 24 -50.30 39.45 -12.93
C GLY A 24 -50.76 39.36 -11.46
N ASP A 25 -50.09 39.89 -10.44
CA ASP A 25 -49.09 40.93 -10.35
C ASP A 25 -48.74 41.11 -8.85
N ARG A 26 -47.71 41.92 -8.56
CA ARG A 26 -47.30 42.50 -7.25
C ARG A 26 -46.54 41.58 -6.28
N GLY A 27 -45.38 41.93 -5.72
CA GLY A 27 -44.66 43.22 -5.71
C GLY A 27 -44.22 43.57 -4.28
N SER A 28 -43.09 44.28 -4.18
CA SER A 28 -42.49 44.95 -2.99
C SER A 28 -41.46 44.12 -2.21
N GLY A 29 -40.22 44.58 -1.93
CA GLY A 29 -39.58 45.87 -2.16
C GLY A 29 -38.30 46.03 -1.29
N GLY A 30 -37.41 46.96 -1.67
CA GLY A 30 -36.23 47.48 -0.92
C GLY A 30 -34.92 46.70 -1.13
N GLY A 31 -33.85 47.22 -1.75
CA GLY A 31 -33.14 48.50 -1.50
C GLY A 31 -32.19 48.30 -0.30
N PHE A 32 -30.86 48.33 -0.38
CA PHE A 32 -30.02 49.53 -0.60
C PHE A 32 -28.54 49.16 -0.82
N ARG A 33 -27.86 50.01 -1.61
CA ARG A 33 -26.40 50.14 -1.69
C ARG A 33 -25.85 50.82 -0.43
N GLY A 34 -24.63 50.46 -0.01
CA GLY A 34 -23.88 51.21 1.01
C GLY A 34 -22.37 50.96 0.91
N ARG A 35 -21.66 51.95 0.36
CA ARG A 35 -20.19 52.07 0.30
C ARG A 35 -19.78 53.18 1.28
N GLY A 36 -18.66 53.00 1.99
CA GLY A 36 -18.06 53.97 2.91
C GLY A 36 -18.02 53.39 4.33
N GLY A 37 -16.94 53.44 5.10
CA GLY A 37 -15.77 54.32 5.06
C GLY A 37 -15.57 54.86 6.48
N ASP A 38 -14.35 54.67 7.00
CA ASP A 38 -13.69 55.47 8.03
C ASP A 38 -14.01 55.32 9.54
N ARG A 39 -12.95 54.91 10.25
CA ARG A 39 -12.27 55.59 11.38
C ARG A 39 -12.68 55.32 12.84
N GLY A 40 -11.61 55.05 13.59
CA GLY A 40 -11.34 55.58 14.94
C GLY A 40 -11.36 54.48 15.99
N GLY A 41 -10.24 53.90 16.41
CA GLY A 41 -9.13 54.48 17.16
C GLY A 41 -8.88 53.53 18.36
N GLY A 42 -7.70 53.30 18.92
CA GLY A 42 -6.38 53.88 18.80
C GLY A 42 -5.62 53.57 20.11
N PHE A 43 -4.31 53.30 20.01
CA PHE A 43 -3.26 53.45 21.04
C PHE A 43 -3.27 52.44 22.22
N ARG A 44 -2.14 51.95 22.77
CA ARG A 44 -0.71 52.36 22.87
C ARG A 44 0.17 51.09 22.80
N GLY A 45 1.34 51.05 22.15
CA GLY A 45 2.61 51.67 22.56
C GLY A 45 3.21 50.91 23.76
N GLY A 46 4.39 50.28 23.76
CA GLY A 46 5.66 50.57 23.09
C GLY A 46 6.76 50.71 24.17
N ARG A 47 8.00 50.28 23.87
CA ARG A 47 9.25 50.27 24.68
C ARG A 47 9.32 49.20 25.79
N GLY A 48 10.42 48.48 26.00
CA GLY A 48 11.83 48.69 25.63
C GLY A 48 12.68 48.70 26.91
N GLY A 49 13.88 48.11 26.89
CA GLY A 49 14.92 48.39 27.90
C GLY A 49 15.68 47.20 28.46
N ASP A 50 16.95 47.13 28.09
CA ASP A 50 18.03 46.33 28.66
C ASP A 50 18.40 46.68 30.13
N ARG A 51 19.21 45.78 30.72
CA ARG A 51 20.28 45.96 31.75
C ARG A 51 20.02 45.60 33.22
N GLY A 52 21.01 44.87 33.77
CA GLY A 52 21.41 44.79 35.19
C GLY A 52 21.45 43.35 35.68
N GLY A 53 22.61 42.68 35.83
CA GLY A 53 23.59 42.82 36.94
C GLY A 53 23.13 41.94 38.11
N PHE A 54 23.82 40.91 38.62
CA PHE A 54 25.04 40.86 39.46
C PHE A 54 25.41 39.35 39.64
N ARG A 55 26.62 38.86 39.34
CA ARG A 55 27.86 38.76 40.16
C ARG A 55 27.79 37.95 41.48
N GLY A 56 28.67 36.94 41.59
CA GLY A 56 29.21 36.32 42.83
C GLY A 56 28.70 34.89 43.08
N GLY A 57 29.48 33.82 43.26
CA GLY A 57 30.89 33.66 43.62
C GLY A 57 31.04 33.07 45.03
N ARG A 58 31.68 31.88 45.12
CA ARG A 58 32.41 31.30 46.28
C ARG A 58 31.65 30.50 47.36
N GLY A 59 31.86 29.17 47.31
CA GLY A 59 32.53 28.30 48.30
C GLY A 59 32.22 28.38 49.81
N GLY A 60 32.20 27.20 50.46
CA GLY A 60 32.54 27.07 51.88
C GLY A 60 31.79 25.97 52.65
N ASP A 61 32.51 24.89 52.95
CA ASP A 61 32.18 23.80 53.87
C ASP A 61 31.79 24.24 55.30
N ARG A 62 30.98 23.39 55.98
CA ARG A 62 31.00 23.03 57.42
C ARG A 62 29.84 22.05 57.66
N GLY A 63 30.08 20.77 57.94
CA GLY A 63 30.33 20.19 59.28
C GLY A 63 28.98 19.74 59.91
N GLY A 64 28.77 18.57 60.50
CA GLY A 64 29.60 17.42 60.85
C GLY A 64 28.74 16.38 61.60
N PHE A 65 29.43 15.45 62.28
CA PHE A 65 29.00 14.52 63.34
C PHE A 65 28.53 13.10 62.98
N GLY A 66 29.27 12.13 63.56
CA GLY A 66 28.66 10.97 64.23
C GLY A 66 29.18 9.60 63.81
N GLY A 67 30.39 9.21 64.25
CA GLY A 67 30.91 7.85 64.04
C GLY A 67 30.34 6.80 65.01
N ARG A 68 30.45 5.51 64.63
CA ARG A 68 30.76 4.37 65.53
C ARG A 68 30.91 3.05 64.74
N GLY A 69 32.10 2.45 64.85
CA GLY A 69 32.31 1.01 65.12
C GLY A 69 32.03 -0.03 64.02
N SER A 70 33.11 -0.54 63.40
CA SER A 70 33.23 -1.88 62.78
C SER A 70 33.25 -3.00 63.86
N PRO A 71 33.48 -4.31 63.57
CA PRO A 71 33.14 -5.19 62.43
C PRO A 71 32.53 -6.57 62.87
N ARG A 72 31.78 -7.26 62.00
CA ARG A 72 31.50 -8.73 62.03
C ARG A 72 30.78 -9.04 60.71
N GLY A 73 31.11 -10.02 59.87
CA GLY A 73 31.74 -11.32 60.08
C GLY A 73 30.94 -12.32 59.25
N GLY A 74 31.51 -12.73 58.11
CA GLY A 74 31.30 -13.96 57.31
C GLY A 74 29.93 -14.64 57.16
N ARG A 75 29.54 -14.93 55.91
CA ARG A 75 29.32 -16.30 55.36
C ARG A 75 28.66 -16.26 53.97
N GLY A 76 29.13 -17.10 53.05
CA GLY A 76 28.27 -17.79 52.09
C GLY A 76 28.34 -17.38 50.61
N SER A 77 29.36 -17.89 49.92
CA SER A 77 29.33 -18.67 48.66
C SER A 77 28.53 -18.24 47.40
N PRO A 78 28.95 -18.70 46.20
CA PRO A 78 28.80 -17.98 44.94
C PRO A 78 27.87 -18.68 43.91
N ARG A 79 27.67 -18.01 42.77
CA ARG A 79 27.12 -18.51 41.47
C ARG A 79 25.60 -18.67 41.37
N GLY A 80 24.96 -17.65 40.80
CA GLY A 80 23.69 -17.75 40.10
C GLY A 80 23.86 -17.33 38.63
N ARG A 81 24.45 -18.20 37.81
CA ARG A 81 24.52 -18.04 36.35
C ARG A 81 23.09 -18.20 35.83
N GLY A 82 22.49 -17.09 35.38
CA GLY A 82 21.14 -17.06 34.85
C GLY A 82 20.91 -18.12 33.79
N SER A 83 19.87 -18.93 34.00
CA SER A 83 19.37 -19.95 33.10
C SER A 83 19.07 -19.37 31.71
N PRO A 84 19.46 -20.03 30.60
CA PRO A 84 19.03 -19.62 29.27
C PRO A 84 17.55 -19.93 29.13
N ARG A 85 16.74 -18.87 29.11
CA ARG A 85 15.29 -18.97 28.93
C ARG A 85 15.01 -19.42 27.49
N GLY A 86 14.51 -20.65 27.37
CA GLY A 86 13.47 -21.09 26.44
C GLY A 86 13.60 -20.66 24.98
N GLY A 87 14.06 -21.60 24.15
CA GLY A 87 13.89 -21.52 22.71
C GLY A 87 12.41 -21.53 22.30
N ARG A 88 11.99 -20.48 21.59
CA ARG A 88 10.85 -20.49 20.67
C ARG A 88 11.17 -19.51 19.53
N GLY A 89 11.28 -20.05 18.32
CA GLY A 89 11.66 -19.33 17.12
C GLY A 89 12.69 -20.11 16.32
N GLY A 90 12.25 -21.24 15.73
CA GLY A 90 13.05 -22.07 14.83
C GLY A 90 13.34 -21.40 13.49
N GLY A 91 13.81 -20.15 13.48
CA GLY A 91 14.23 -19.52 12.25
C GLY A 91 15.50 -20.18 11.72
N MET A 92 15.54 -20.43 10.40
CA MET A 92 16.73 -20.84 9.63
C MET A 92 18.01 -20.14 10.14
N ARG A 93 18.87 -20.85 10.87
CA ARG A 93 20.14 -20.29 11.40
C ARG A 93 21.10 -20.06 10.23
N GLY A 94 21.78 -18.90 10.22
CA GLY A 94 22.81 -18.60 9.21
C GLY A 94 23.96 -19.60 9.25
N GLY A 95 24.60 -19.84 8.11
CA GLY A 95 25.77 -20.72 7.98
C GLY A 95 25.46 -22.17 7.56
N LYS A 96 24.25 -22.47 7.08
CA LYS A 96 23.93 -23.77 6.47
C LYS A 96 23.98 -23.67 4.95
N THR A 97 24.50 -24.72 4.32
CA THR A 97 24.35 -24.92 2.88
C THR A 97 22.86 -25.05 2.56
N VAL A 98 22.41 -24.26 1.60
CA VAL A 98 21.01 -24.23 1.13
C VAL A 98 21.02 -24.38 -0.38
N ILE A 99 20.00 -25.03 -0.91
CA ILE A 99 19.84 -25.21 -2.35
C ILE A 99 18.81 -24.19 -2.82
N VAL A 100 19.10 -23.49 -3.90
CA VAL A 100 18.18 -22.52 -4.51
C VAL A 100 17.63 -23.12 -5.79
N GLU A 101 16.31 -23.26 -5.86
CA GLU A 101 15.61 -23.77 -7.04
C GLU A 101 14.68 -22.70 -7.61
N PRO A 102 14.49 -22.63 -8.94
CA PRO A 102 13.51 -21.74 -9.53
C PRO A 102 12.08 -22.15 -9.14
N HIS A 103 11.24 -21.17 -8.82
CA HIS A 103 9.81 -21.38 -8.58
C HIS A 103 9.04 -21.42 -9.91
N ARG A 104 7.77 -21.87 -9.91
CA ARG A 104 6.87 -21.73 -11.08
C ARG A 104 6.64 -20.28 -11.56
N TYR A 105 6.93 -19.28 -10.72
CA TYR A 105 6.85 -17.88 -11.12
C TYR A 105 8.22 -17.40 -11.56
N GLU A 106 8.28 -16.76 -12.72
CA GLU A 106 9.52 -16.20 -13.26
C GLU A 106 10.07 -15.13 -12.30
N GLY A 107 11.37 -15.21 -11.99
CA GLY A 107 12.05 -14.28 -11.06
C GLY A 107 11.88 -14.59 -9.57
N VAL A 108 11.14 -15.65 -9.22
CA VAL A 108 10.97 -16.13 -7.84
C VAL A 108 11.67 -17.48 -7.66
N PHE A 109 12.25 -17.70 -6.49
CA PHE A 109 13.04 -18.89 -6.17
C PHE A 109 12.59 -19.49 -4.83
N ILE A 110 12.85 -20.78 -4.64
CA ILE A 110 12.69 -21.50 -3.39
C ILE A 110 14.08 -21.81 -2.84
N VAL A 111 14.34 -21.37 -1.62
CA VAL A 111 15.51 -21.77 -0.85
C VAL A 111 15.13 -22.99 -0.03
N LYS A 112 15.60 -24.17 -0.44
CA LYS A 112 15.42 -25.42 0.30
C LYS A 112 16.42 -25.53 1.43
N GLY A 113 15.93 -25.93 2.60
CA GLY A 113 16.75 -26.17 3.78
C GLY A 113 16.02 -27.01 4.81
N LYS A 114 16.04 -26.60 6.09
CA LYS A 114 15.19 -27.24 7.11
C LYS A 114 13.71 -26.88 6.96
N GLU A 115 13.48 -25.66 6.51
CA GLU A 115 12.18 -25.11 6.17
C GLU A 115 12.38 -24.44 4.83
N ASP A 116 11.48 -24.70 3.89
CA ASP A 116 11.53 -24.09 2.57
C ASP A 116 11.07 -22.63 2.68
N ALA A 117 11.80 -21.74 2.01
CA ALA A 117 11.52 -20.32 2.05
C ALA A 117 11.46 -19.73 0.64
N LEU A 118 10.50 -18.85 0.41
CA LEU A 118 10.43 -18.07 -0.83
C LEU A 118 11.56 -17.03 -0.86
N ALA A 119 12.15 -16.80 -2.03
CA ALA A 119 13.20 -15.81 -2.20
C ALA A 119 13.15 -15.12 -3.57
N THR A 120 13.75 -13.94 -3.65
CA THR A 120 13.97 -13.19 -4.90
C THR A 120 15.47 -12.93 -5.09
N ARG A 121 15.92 -12.86 -6.35
CA ARG A 121 17.31 -12.48 -6.66
C ARG A 121 17.52 -11.02 -6.31
N ASN A 122 18.47 -10.73 -5.44
CA ASN A 122 18.76 -9.37 -4.98
C ASN A 122 19.36 -8.55 -6.12
N MET A 123 18.74 -7.41 -6.44
CA MET A 123 19.31 -6.46 -7.40
C MET A 123 20.50 -5.68 -6.82
N VAL A 124 20.52 -5.43 -5.50
CA VAL A 124 21.56 -4.65 -4.82
C VAL A 124 22.31 -5.56 -3.85
N VAL A 125 23.29 -6.29 -4.38
CA VAL A 125 24.09 -7.27 -3.65
C VAL A 125 24.76 -6.63 -2.42
N GLY A 126 24.73 -7.33 -1.29
CA GLY A 126 25.38 -6.85 -0.06
C GLY A 126 24.46 -6.07 0.88
N GLU A 127 23.28 -5.66 0.42
CA GLU A 127 22.33 -4.89 1.23
C GLU A 127 20.99 -5.60 1.48
N SER A 128 20.50 -5.51 2.72
CA SER A 128 19.12 -5.86 3.10
C SER A 128 18.26 -4.61 3.29
N VAL A 129 16.96 -4.71 2.99
CA VAL A 129 16.05 -3.56 3.10
C VAL A 129 15.46 -3.44 4.50
N TYR A 130 15.05 -4.55 5.10
CA TYR A 130 14.37 -4.57 6.40
C TYR A 130 14.97 -5.61 7.37
N GLY A 131 16.22 -6.04 7.11
CA GLY A 131 16.93 -7.02 7.93
C GLY A 131 16.55 -8.47 7.66
N GLU A 132 15.99 -8.76 6.48
CA GLU A 132 15.72 -10.11 6.01
C GLU A 132 16.99 -10.96 5.85
N LYS A 133 16.80 -12.29 5.94
CA LYS A 133 17.87 -13.24 5.67
C LYS A 133 18.24 -13.21 4.20
N ARG A 134 19.53 -13.38 3.95
CA ARG A 134 20.12 -13.39 2.61
C ARG A 134 20.92 -14.65 2.41
N VAL A 135 20.89 -15.16 1.20
CA VAL A 135 21.58 -16.37 0.78
C VAL A 135 22.50 -15.97 -0.36
N SER A 136 23.81 -16.08 -0.16
CA SER A 136 24.76 -15.89 -1.24
C SER A 136 25.08 -17.24 -1.87
N VAL A 137 24.99 -17.31 -3.19
CA VAL A 137 25.41 -18.45 -4.00
C VAL A 137 26.52 -17.96 -4.92
N GLU A 138 27.63 -18.69 -4.94
CA GLU A 138 28.72 -18.43 -5.87
C GLU A 138 28.46 -19.27 -7.13
N ASP A 139 28.13 -18.60 -8.24
CA ASP A 139 27.97 -19.23 -9.55
C ASP A 139 29.18 -18.86 -10.41
N GLY A 140 30.25 -19.66 -10.27
CA GLY A 140 31.53 -19.39 -10.92
C GLY A 140 32.20 -18.10 -10.44
N THR A 141 32.15 -17.04 -11.25
CA THR A 141 32.79 -15.74 -10.97
C THR A 141 31.84 -14.68 -10.46
N GLU A 142 30.52 -14.89 -10.56
CA GLU A 142 29.53 -13.94 -10.08
C GLU A 142 28.94 -14.36 -8.74
N LYS A 143 28.98 -13.44 -7.77
CA LYS A 143 28.33 -13.63 -6.48
C LYS A 143 26.87 -13.23 -6.58
N ILE A 144 25.99 -14.22 -6.74
CA ILE A 144 24.55 -14.01 -6.77
C ILE A 144 24.03 -14.02 -5.32
N GLU A 145 23.22 -13.04 -4.97
CA GLU A 145 22.59 -12.97 -3.65
C GLU A 145 21.08 -13.07 -3.80
N TYR A 146 20.45 -13.88 -2.95
CA TYR A 146 19.01 -14.05 -2.86
C TYR A 146 18.52 -13.49 -1.52
N ARG A 147 17.35 -12.86 -1.53
CA ARG A 147 16.70 -12.30 -0.35
C ARG A 147 15.48 -13.14 0.00
N VAL A 148 15.41 -13.58 1.25
CA VAL A 148 14.28 -14.36 1.75
C VAL A 148 13.04 -13.46 1.85
N TRP A 149 11.98 -13.86 1.18
CA TRP A 149 10.71 -13.16 1.15
C TRP A 149 9.74 -13.80 2.16
N ASN A 150 9.32 -13.02 3.14
CA ASN A 150 8.50 -13.52 4.25
C ASN A 150 6.99 -13.43 3.92
N PRO A 151 6.26 -14.56 3.84
CA PRO A 151 4.81 -14.58 3.61
C PRO A 151 4.00 -13.84 4.69
N PHE A 152 4.45 -13.85 5.95
CA PHE A 152 3.76 -13.17 7.06
C PHE A 152 3.92 -11.64 7.06
N ARG A 153 4.75 -11.09 6.17
CA ARG A 153 4.94 -9.64 6.01
C ARG A 153 4.48 -9.12 4.66
N SER A 154 4.23 -10.02 3.71
CA SER A 154 3.96 -9.65 2.33
C SER A 154 2.80 -10.48 1.80
N LYS A 155 1.68 -9.81 1.57
CA LYS A 155 0.44 -10.42 1.06
C LYS A 155 0.65 -11.06 -0.32
N LEU A 156 1.55 -10.49 -1.12
CA LEU A 156 1.95 -11.06 -2.40
C LEU A 156 2.69 -12.39 -2.24
N ALA A 157 3.64 -12.48 -1.30
CA ALA A 157 4.31 -13.75 -0.99
C ALA A 157 3.35 -14.77 -0.38
N ALA A 158 2.44 -14.34 0.50
CA ALA A 158 1.38 -15.19 1.02
C ALA A 158 0.51 -15.76 -0.11
N ALA A 159 0.11 -14.93 -1.09
CA ALA A 159 -0.68 -15.38 -2.23
C ALA A 159 0.08 -16.40 -3.10
N MET A 160 1.36 -16.17 -3.34
CA MET A 160 2.23 -17.09 -4.07
C MET A 160 2.32 -18.46 -3.37
N MET A 161 2.49 -18.45 -2.06
CA MET A 161 2.54 -19.67 -1.23
C MET A 161 1.18 -20.35 -1.10
N ALA A 162 0.09 -19.58 -1.06
CA ALA A 162 -1.29 -20.09 -0.98
C ALA A 162 -1.78 -20.75 -2.27
N GLY A 163 -1.00 -20.63 -3.37
CA GLY A 163 -1.26 -21.40 -4.58
C GLY A 163 -1.74 -20.60 -5.78
N LEU A 164 -1.72 -19.26 -5.76
CA LEU A 164 -2.17 -18.41 -6.88
C LEU A 164 -1.61 -18.84 -8.25
N GLU A 165 -2.42 -19.09 -9.27
CA GLU A 165 -1.95 -19.63 -10.55
C GLU A 165 -1.00 -18.66 -11.25
N ASN A 166 -1.39 -17.39 -11.37
CA ASN A 166 -0.58 -16.38 -12.04
C ASN A 166 -0.66 -15.01 -11.37
N VAL A 167 0.50 -14.50 -10.98
CA VAL A 167 0.65 -13.17 -10.38
C VAL A 167 0.74 -12.07 -11.45
N HIS A 168 1.05 -12.44 -12.70
CA HIS A 168 1.28 -11.50 -13.81
C HIS A 168 2.37 -10.46 -13.53
N ILE A 169 3.33 -10.80 -12.66
CA ILE A 169 4.56 -10.03 -12.44
C ILE A 169 5.71 -10.92 -12.90
N LYS A 170 6.30 -10.55 -14.02
CA LYS A 170 7.41 -11.26 -14.66
C LYS A 170 8.60 -10.29 -14.87
N PRO A 171 9.82 -10.80 -15.10
CA PRO A 171 10.92 -9.96 -15.57
C PRO A 171 10.51 -9.10 -16.78
N GLY A 172 10.83 -7.80 -16.74
CA GLY A 172 10.45 -6.83 -17.79
C GLY A 172 9.05 -6.22 -17.67
N THR A 173 8.23 -6.65 -16.70
CA THR A 173 6.86 -6.13 -16.52
C THR A 173 6.86 -4.68 -16.01
N LYS A 174 5.99 -3.82 -16.54
CA LYS A 174 5.71 -2.52 -15.91
C LYS A 174 4.61 -2.68 -14.87
N LEU A 175 4.97 -2.50 -13.60
CA LEU A 175 4.09 -2.70 -12.44
C LEU A 175 3.70 -1.36 -11.82
N LEU A 176 2.41 -1.14 -11.56
CA LEU A 176 1.93 -0.07 -10.69
C LEU A 176 1.51 -0.65 -9.34
N TYR A 177 2.24 -0.30 -8.29
CA TYR A 177 1.98 -0.74 -6.92
C TYR A 177 1.25 0.38 -6.16
N LEU A 178 0.01 0.12 -5.75
CA LEU A 178 -0.82 1.04 -4.97
C LEU A 178 -0.75 0.67 -3.49
N GLY A 179 -0.31 1.61 -2.64
CA GLY A 179 -0.13 1.38 -1.20
C GLY A 179 1.23 0.76 -0.88
N ALA A 180 2.30 1.35 -1.39
CA ALA A 180 3.66 0.84 -1.25
C ALA A 180 4.22 0.84 0.18
N ALA A 181 3.60 1.59 1.10
CA ALA A 181 4.04 1.79 2.48
C ALA A 181 5.53 2.13 2.55
N SER A 182 6.32 1.37 3.31
CA SER A 182 7.77 1.56 3.45
C SER A 182 8.60 0.88 2.35
N GLY A 183 7.97 0.23 1.37
CA GLY A 183 8.65 -0.39 0.23
C GLY A 183 9.21 -1.79 0.48
N THR A 184 8.80 -2.48 1.56
CA THR A 184 9.25 -3.85 1.86
C THR A 184 8.90 -4.83 0.74
N THR A 185 7.62 -4.96 0.39
CA THR A 185 7.15 -5.80 -0.72
C THR A 185 7.56 -5.24 -2.08
N VAL A 186 7.57 -3.92 -2.23
CA VAL A 186 7.98 -3.24 -3.47
C VAL A 186 9.43 -3.60 -3.83
N SER A 187 10.31 -3.72 -2.84
CA SER A 187 11.69 -4.14 -3.07
C SER A 187 11.80 -5.57 -3.66
N HIS A 188 10.90 -6.48 -3.29
CA HIS A 188 10.85 -7.83 -3.89
C HIS A 188 10.20 -7.81 -5.27
N CYS A 189 9.17 -6.99 -5.49
CA CYS A 189 8.58 -6.81 -6.82
C CYS A 189 9.62 -6.24 -7.80
N SER A 190 10.42 -5.28 -7.34
CA SER A 190 11.57 -4.70 -8.06
C SER A 190 12.62 -5.75 -8.42
N ASP A 191 12.93 -6.66 -7.49
CA ASP A 191 13.86 -7.76 -7.73
C ASP A 191 13.33 -8.74 -8.81
N ILE A 192 12.02 -9.03 -8.83
CA ILE A 192 11.39 -9.93 -9.81
C ILE A 192 11.32 -9.29 -11.20
N VAL A 193 10.92 -8.02 -11.26
CA VAL A 193 10.78 -7.27 -12.52
C VAL A 193 12.14 -7.04 -13.19
N GLY A 194 13.21 -6.94 -12.41
CA GLY A 194 14.57 -6.78 -12.95
C GLY A 194 14.81 -5.38 -13.52
N SER A 195 15.94 -5.23 -14.22
CA SER A 195 16.39 -3.96 -14.81
C SER A 195 15.55 -3.49 -15.99
N ASP A 196 14.92 -4.43 -16.70
CA ASP A 196 14.20 -4.14 -17.95
C ASP A 196 12.77 -3.66 -17.72
N GLY A 197 12.23 -3.87 -16.52
CA GLY A 197 10.91 -3.37 -16.15
C GLY A 197 10.98 -2.25 -15.11
N ILE A 198 9.80 -1.71 -14.78
CA ILE A 198 9.67 -0.53 -13.92
C ILE A 198 8.57 -0.77 -12.90
N VAL A 199 8.83 -0.40 -11.65
CA VAL A 199 7.85 -0.43 -10.57
C VAL A 199 7.49 1.00 -10.16
N TYR A 200 6.30 1.44 -10.49
CA TYR A 200 5.72 2.69 -10.00
C TYR A 200 5.10 2.44 -8.63
N ALA A 201 5.69 3.01 -7.57
CA ALA A 201 5.27 2.77 -6.20
C ALA A 201 4.53 4.00 -5.65
N VAL A 202 3.21 3.90 -5.53
CA VAL A 202 2.34 4.98 -5.03
C VAL A 202 2.13 4.81 -3.54
N GLU A 203 2.43 5.86 -2.77
CA GLU A 203 2.22 5.92 -1.34
C GLU A 203 1.71 7.30 -0.92
N PHE A 204 0.69 7.32 -0.04
CA PHE A 204 0.12 8.59 0.43
C PHE A 204 0.89 9.18 1.62
N SER A 205 1.40 8.32 2.52
CA SER A 205 2.06 8.78 3.73
C SER A 205 3.43 9.37 3.45
N HIS A 206 3.65 10.63 3.83
CA HIS A 206 4.97 11.26 3.75
C HIS A 206 6.04 10.55 4.58
N ARG A 207 5.66 9.95 5.73
CA ARG A 207 6.61 9.21 6.57
C ARG A 207 7.07 7.95 5.85
N SER A 208 6.12 7.13 5.40
CA SER A 208 6.40 5.89 4.67
C SER A 208 7.09 6.18 3.34
N GLY A 209 6.71 7.28 2.68
CA GLY A 209 7.33 7.79 1.47
C GLY A 209 8.82 8.12 1.63
N ARG A 210 9.28 8.57 2.81
CA ARG A 210 10.73 8.76 3.08
C ARG A 210 11.48 7.43 3.05
N ASP A 211 10.91 6.40 3.63
CA ASP A 211 11.51 5.05 3.64
C ASP A 211 11.50 4.46 2.21
N LEU A 212 10.38 4.62 1.49
CA LEU A 212 10.26 4.22 0.09
C LEU A 212 11.29 4.92 -0.80
N LEU A 213 11.52 6.22 -0.60
CA LEU A 213 12.55 6.99 -1.30
C LEU A 213 13.95 6.44 -1.04
N ASN A 214 14.25 6.02 0.19
CA ASN A 214 15.55 5.42 0.52
C ASN A 214 15.76 4.06 -0.16
N VAL A 215 14.69 3.27 -0.32
CA VAL A 215 14.73 2.02 -1.11
C VAL A 215 14.94 2.33 -2.59
N ALA A 216 14.20 3.31 -3.14
CA ALA A 216 14.28 3.71 -4.54
C ALA A 216 15.64 4.31 -4.93
N LYS A 217 16.32 5.03 -4.03
CA LYS A 217 17.69 5.53 -4.28
C LYS A 217 18.68 4.43 -4.66
N LYS A 218 18.44 3.21 -4.16
CA LYS A 218 19.32 2.07 -4.34
C LYS A 218 18.87 1.16 -5.49
N ARG A 219 17.59 1.22 -5.85
CA ARG A 219 16.97 0.40 -6.89
C ARG A 219 16.45 1.30 -8.02
N PRO A 220 17.18 1.40 -9.14
CA PRO A 220 16.88 2.39 -10.19
C PRO A 220 15.57 2.12 -10.94
N ASN A 221 15.05 0.90 -10.89
CA ASN A 221 13.79 0.52 -11.51
C ASN A 221 12.54 0.86 -10.66
N ILE A 222 12.70 1.44 -9.47
CA ILE A 222 11.59 1.91 -8.64
C ILE A 222 11.40 3.41 -8.84
N VAL A 223 10.18 3.81 -9.24
CA VAL A 223 9.76 5.21 -9.29
C VAL A 223 8.82 5.49 -8.11
N PRO A 224 9.30 6.14 -7.03
CA PRO A 224 8.49 6.44 -5.86
C PRO A 224 7.59 7.65 -6.14
N ILE A 225 6.29 7.52 -5.86
CA ILE A 225 5.28 8.56 -6.06
C ILE A 225 4.58 8.79 -4.73
N VAL A 226 4.84 9.94 -4.11
CA VAL A 226 4.22 10.32 -2.83
C VAL A 226 2.96 11.15 -3.09
N GLU A 227 1.87 10.48 -3.44
CA GLU A 227 0.57 11.09 -3.77
C GLU A 227 -0.59 10.18 -3.38
N ASP A 228 -1.80 10.76 -3.33
CA ASP A 228 -3.03 10.01 -3.07
C ASP A 228 -3.49 9.20 -4.29
N ALA A 229 -3.55 7.87 -4.15
CA ALA A 229 -4.01 6.95 -5.19
C ALA A 229 -5.46 7.17 -5.64
N ARG A 230 -6.28 7.89 -4.86
CA ARG A 230 -7.65 8.30 -5.26
C ARG A 230 -7.66 9.30 -6.41
N HIS A 231 -6.53 9.98 -6.65
CA HIS A 231 -6.42 11.10 -7.58
C HIS A 231 -5.33 10.85 -8.64
N PRO A 232 -5.50 9.85 -9.54
CA PRO A 232 -4.48 9.47 -10.52
C PRO A 232 -4.06 10.59 -11.48
N HIS A 233 -4.91 11.61 -11.66
CA HIS A 233 -4.60 12.78 -12.47
C HIS A 233 -3.40 13.58 -11.94
N LYS A 234 -3.07 13.49 -10.65
CA LYS A 234 -1.94 14.22 -10.06
C LYS A 234 -0.58 13.68 -10.49
N TYR A 235 -0.48 12.36 -10.67
CA TYR A 235 0.76 11.68 -11.07
C TYR A 235 0.70 11.13 -12.50
N ARG A 236 -0.28 11.56 -13.31
CA ARG A 236 -0.44 11.15 -14.71
C ARG A 236 0.78 11.44 -15.59
N MET A 237 1.59 12.42 -15.21
CA MET A 237 2.80 12.80 -15.96
C MET A 237 3.97 11.85 -15.68
N LEU A 238 3.93 11.11 -14.58
CA LEU A 238 5.00 10.22 -14.13
C LEU A 238 4.78 8.77 -14.57
N VAL A 239 3.52 8.33 -14.59
CA VAL A 239 3.15 6.93 -14.83
C VAL A 239 2.74 6.73 -16.30
N GLY A 240 3.48 5.86 -16.99
CA GLY A 240 3.11 5.40 -18.33
C GLY A 240 2.11 4.25 -18.32
N MET A 241 1.80 3.68 -19.49
CA MET A 241 0.94 2.49 -19.57
C MET A 241 1.64 1.27 -18.93
N VAL A 242 0.98 0.68 -17.94
CA VAL A 242 1.45 -0.47 -17.16
C VAL A 242 0.76 -1.76 -17.58
N ASP A 243 1.43 -2.88 -17.32
CA ASP A 243 0.95 -4.23 -17.65
C ASP A 243 0.13 -4.83 -16.50
N THR A 244 0.56 -4.55 -15.27
CA THR A 244 -0.04 -5.10 -14.04
C THR A 244 -0.19 -4.02 -12.98
N ILE A 245 -1.31 -4.03 -12.26
CA ILE A 245 -1.54 -3.26 -11.04
C ILE A 245 -1.53 -4.23 -9.85
N PHE A 246 -0.75 -3.92 -8.81
CA PHE A 246 -0.90 -4.57 -7.51
C PHE A 246 -1.47 -3.56 -6.51
N SER A 247 -2.56 -3.91 -5.83
CA SER A 247 -3.22 -3.04 -4.85
C SER A 247 -3.18 -3.65 -3.47
N ASP A 248 -2.46 -2.98 -2.55
CA ASP A 248 -2.40 -3.29 -1.11
C ASP A 248 -3.07 -2.20 -0.25
N VAL A 249 -3.94 -1.41 -0.87
CA VAL A 249 -4.64 -0.31 -0.20
C VAL A 249 -5.77 -0.87 0.67
N ALA A 250 -5.70 -0.62 1.98
CA ALA A 250 -6.74 -0.97 2.94
C ALA A 250 -7.72 0.20 3.13
N GLN A 251 -8.62 0.42 2.16
CA GLN A 251 -9.64 1.47 2.20
C GLN A 251 -11.01 0.90 1.81
N PRO A 252 -12.14 1.41 2.35
CA PRO A 252 -13.48 0.96 1.95
C PRO A 252 -13.81 1.22 0.47
N ASP A 253 -13.19 2.23 -0.15
CA ASP A 253 -13.36 2.60 -1.55
C ASP A 253 -12.31 1.95 -2.48
N GLN A 254 -11.76 0.78 -2.09
CA GLN A 254 -10.68 0.10 -2.79
C GLN A 254 -11.00 -0.19 -4.27
N ALA A 255 -12.15 -0.81 -4.58
CA ALA A 255 -12.54 -1.10 -5.96
C ALA A 255 -12.51 0.16 -6.85
N ARG A 256 -13.01 1.29 -6.34
CA ARG A 256 -13.01 2.58 -7.06
C ARG A 256 -11.59 3.09 -7.30
N ILE A 257 -10.71 3.00 -6.30
CA ILE A 257 -9.30 3.42 -6.42
C ILE A 257 -8.60 2.60 -7.51
N VAL A 258 -8.76 1.28 -7.49
CA VAL A 258 -8.17 0.38 -8.49
C VAL A 258 -8.74 0.67 -9.88
N ALA A 259 -10.06 0.86 -9.99
CA ALA A 259 -10.71 1.18 -11.26
C ALA A 259 -10.20 2.47 -11.87
N LEU A 260 -10.14 3.56 -11.09
CA LEU A 260 -9.61 4.84 -11.56
C LEU A 260 -8.16 4.73 -12.03
N ASN A 261 -7.31 4.00 -11.30
CA ASN A 261 -5.93 3.79 -11.70
C ASN A 261 -5.82 2.96 -12.97
N ALA A 262 -6.62 1.89 -13.09
CA ALA A 262 -6.62 1.05 -14.26
C ALA A 262 -7.12 1.78 -15.51
N HIS A 263 -8.14 2.63 -15.37
CA HIS A 263 -8.67 3.41 -16.47
C HIS A 263 -7.65 4.39 -17.06
N ASN A 264 -6.72 4.89 -16.23
CA ASN A 264 -5.69 5.83 -16.65
C ASN A 264 -4.41 5.14 -17.14
N PHE A 265 -4.00 4.05 -16.50
CA PHE A 265 -2.66 3.49 -16.68
C PHE A 265 -2.62 2.03 -17.13
N LEU A 266 -3.66 1.22 -16.91
CA LEU A 266 -3.60 -0.21 -17.22
C LEU A 266 -3.91 -0.46 -18.70
N LYS A 267 -3.06 -1.25 -19.37
CA LYS A 267 -3.30 -1.66 -20.76
C LYS A 267 -4.57 -2.52 -20.86
N ASN A 268 -5.21 -2.51 -22.03
CA ASN A 268 -6.30 -3.44 -22.33
C ASN A 268 -5.76 -4.88 -22.31
N GLY A 269 -6.38 -5.78 -21.56
CA GLY A 269 -5.87 -7.14 -21.28
C GLY A 269 -4.77 -7.17 -20.21
N GLY A 270 -4.49 -6.05 -19.55
CA GLY A 270 -3.63 -5.99 -18.37
C GLY A 270 -4.31 -6.61 -17.15
N HIS A 271 -3.54 -6.85 -16.10
CA HIS A 271 -4.01 -7.58 -14.93
C HIS A 271 -4.00 -6.69 -13.68
N ALA A 272 -4.98 -6.88 -12.81
CA ALA A 272 -5.04 -6.26 -11.49
C ALA A 272 -5.06 -7.36 -10.44
N VAL A 273 -4.09 -7.31 -9.53
CA VAL A 273 -3.97 -8.18 -8.37
C VAL A 273 -4.31 -7.34 -7.15
N ILE A 274 -5.41 -7.67 -6.49
CA ILE A 274 -6.01 -6.85 -5.44
C ILE A 274 -6.01 -7.66 -4.15
N SER A 275 -5.35 -7.13 -3.11
CA SER A 275 -5.45 -7.70 -1.77
C SER A 275 -6.61 -7.06 -1.02
N ILE A 276 -7.63 -7.85 -0.75
CA ILE A 276 -8.86 -7.45 -0.08
C ILE A 276 -8.77 -7.88 1.39
N LYS A 277 -8.92 -6.92 2.30
CA LYS A 277 -9.05 -7.17 3.74
C LYS A 277 -10.47 -6.90 4.16
N ALA A 278 -11.23 -7.95 4.49
CA ALA A 278 -12.66 -7.82 4.79
C ALA A 278 -12.92 -6.78 5.89
N ASN A 279 -12.19 -6.90 7.01
CA ASN A 279 -12.31 -6.02 8.18
C ASN A 279 -12.05 -4.52 7.92
N CYS A 280 -11.36 -4.17 6.82
CA CYS A 280 -11.12 -2.75 6.48
C CYS A 280 -12.19 -2.17 5.55
N ILE A 281 -12.99 -3.03 4.91
CA ILE A 281 -14.10 -2.60 4.04
C ILE A 281 -15.38 -2.55 4.87
N ASP A 282 -15.70 -3.66 5.53
CA ASP A 282 -16.86 -3.77 6.42
C ASP A 282 -16.51 -4.74 7.54
N SER A 283 -16.43 -4.24 8.77
CA SER A 283 -16.12 -5.04 9.97
C SER A 283 -17.34 -5.77 10.55
N THR A 284 -18.54 -5.52 10.02
CA THR A 284 -19.79 -6.10 10.54
C THR A 284 -20.31 -7.25 9.68
N ALA A 285 -19.89 -7.31 8.41
CA ALA A 285 -20.27 -8.36 7.48
C ALA A 285 -19.29 -9.53 7.51
N GLU A 286 -19.79 -10.72 7.14
CA GLU A 286 -18.97 -11.90 6.95
C GLU A 286 -17.95 -11.70 5.81
N PRO A 287 -16.68 -12.16 5.96
CA PRO A 287 -15.63 -11.94 4.96
C PRO A 287 -16.01 -12.39 3.53
N GLU A 288 -16.70 -13.51 3.40
CA GLU A 288 -17.15 -14.05 2.11
C GLU A 288 -18.11 -13.09 1.39
N ALA A 289 -19.03 -12.46 2.12
CA ALA A 289 -19.96 -11.49 1.57
C ALA A 289 -19.23 -10.21 1.12
N VAL A 290 -18.23 -9.77 1.88
CA VAL A 290 -17.39 -8.61 1.52
C VAL A 290 -16.60 -8.91 0.24
N PHE A 291 -16.00 -10.10 0.13
CA PHE A 291 -15.27 -10.50 -1.07
C PHE A 291 -16.17 -10.55 -2.30
N ALA A 292 -17.37 -11.15 -2.19
CA ALA A 292 -18.34 -11.18 -3.28
C ALA A 292 -18.78 -9.77 -3.70
N GLY A 293 -18.99 -8.87 -2.73
CA GLY A 293 -19.32 -7.47 -2.97
C GLY A 293 -18.24 -6.73 -3.76
N GLU A 294 -16.98 -6.84 -3.35
CA GLU A 294 -15.85 -6.22 -4.07
C GLU A 294 -15.67 -6.79 -5.47
N VAL A 295 -15.81 -8.11 -5.63
CA VAL A 295 -15.74 -8.76 -6.95
C VAL A 295 -16.83 -8.24 -7.89
N ASN A 296 -18.03 -7.96 -7.38
CA ASN A 296 -19.12 -7.39 -8.18
C ASN A 296 -18.84 -5.93 -8.56
N LYS A 297 -18.34 -5.10 -7.65
CA LYS A 297 -17.90 -3.73 -7.97
C LYS A 297 -16.81 -3.71 -9.06
N LEU A 298 -15.86 -4.65 -9.00
CA LEU A 298 -14.83 -4.78 -10.03
C LEU A 298 -15.41 -5.17 -11.41
N LYS A 299 -16.43 -6.03 -11.44
CA LYS A 299 -17.12 -6.38 -12.70
C LYS A 299 -17.81 -5.17 -13.33
N GLU A 300 -18.44 -4.32 -12.53
CA GLU A 300 -19.05 -3.06 -13.00
C GLU A 300 -17.99 -2.14 -13.65
N GLU A 301 -16.76 -2.16 -13.14
CA GLU A 301 -15.62 -1.37 -13.60
C GLU A 301 -14.82 -2.02 -14.76
N LYS A 302 -15.45 -2.93 -15.52
CA LYS A 302 -14.88 -3.62 -16.70
C LYS A 302 -13.73 -4.58 -16.39
N PHE A 303 -13.62 -5.06 -15.15
CA PHE A 303 -12.71 -6.15 -14.84
C PHE A 303 -13.41 -7.50 -14.96
N LYS A 304 -12.66 -8.49 -15.42
CA LYS A 304 -13.07 -9.89 -15.41
C LYS A 304 -12.26 -10.63 -14.34
N PRO A 305 -12.85 -10.97 -13.19
CA PRO A 305 -12.20 -11.81 -12.20
C PRO A 305 -11.76 -13.14 -12.82
N ARG A 306 -10.53 -13.57 -12.55
CA ARG A 306 -9.95 -14.81 -13.05
C ARG A 306 -9.74 -15.81 -11.93
N GLU A 307 -9.18 -15.34 -10.82
CA GLU A 307 -8.78 -16.18 -9.71
C GLU A 307 -9.01 -15.44 -8.39
N GLN A 308 -9.35 -16.20 -7.34
CA GLN A 308 -9.44 -15.70 -5.99
C GLN A 308 -8.84 -16.75 -5.04
N VAL A 309 -7.96 -16.31 -4.15
CA VAL A 309 -7.30 -17.17 -3.16
C VAL A 309 -7.34 -16.49 -1.80
N THR A 310 -7.71 -17.23 -0.75
CA THR A 310 -7.63 -16.77 0.63
C THR A 310 -6.20 -16.91 1.16
N LEU A 311 -5.76 -16.00 2.02
CA LEU A 311 -4.37 -15.97 2.53
C LEU A 311 -4.17 -16.76 3.83
N GLU A 312 -5.13 -17.59 4.23
CA GLU A 312 -4.97 -18.46 5.39
C GLU A 312 -3.94 -19.56 5.07
N PRO A 313 -2.91 -19.80 5.91
CA PRO A 313 -2.80 -19.45 7.33
C PRO A 313 -2.01 -18.17 7.67
N TYR A 314 -1.56 -17.38 6.67
CA TYR A 314 -0.66 -16.24 6.89
C TYR A 314 -1.36 -14.99 7.42
N GLU A 315 -2.48 -14.62 6.80
CA GLU A 315 -3.31 -13.49 7.22
C GLU A 315 -4.79 -13.92 7.26
N ARG A 316 -5.45 -13.63 8.39
CA ARG A 316 -6.89 -13.91 8.59
C ARG A 316 -7.75 -12.87 7.89
N ASP A 317 -8.90 -13.27 7.37
CA ASP A 317 -9.88 -12.39 6.70
C ASP A 317 -9.29 -11.60 5.51
N HIS A 318 -8.27 -12.17 4.86
CA HIS A 318 -7.66 -11.62 3.65
C HIS A 318 -7.84 -12.56 2.47
N ALA A 319 -8.17 -11.97 1.32
CA ALA A 319 -8.19 -12.65 0.04
C ALA A 319 -7.43 -11.84 -1.01
N VAL A 320 -6.81 -12.53 -1.96
CA VAL A 320 -6.23 -11.91 -3.15
C VAL A 320 -7.09 -12.31 -4.34
N VAL A 321 -7.52 -11.30 -5.09
CA VAL A 321 -8.30 -11.44 -6.32
C VAL A 321 -7.44 -10.99 -7.49
N VAL A 322 -7.33 -11.84 -8.51
CA VAL A 322 -6.72 -11.50 -9.80
C VAL A 322 -7.83 -11.26 -10.80
N ALA A 323 -7.78 -10.12 -11.46
CA ALA A 323 -8.75 -9.74 -12.47
C ALA A 323 -8.08 -9.18 -13.73
N GLU A 324 -8.66 -9.44 -14.89
CA GLU A 324 -8.18 -8.94 -16.17
C GLU A 324 -8.99 -7.70 -16.59
N TYR A 325 -8.31 -6.62 -16.92
CA TYR A 325 -8.94 -5.35 -17.32
C TYR A 325 -9.33 -5.37 -18.78
N ARG A 326 -10.61 -5.09 -19.08
CA ARG A 326 -11.14 -5.09 -20.46
C ARG A 326 -10.70 -6.31 -21.25
N ALA A 327 -10.91 -7.49 -20.67
CA ALA A 327 -10.59 -8.76 -21.28
C ALA A 327 -11.13 -8.80 -22.72
N LYS A 328 -10.27 -9.11 -23.69
CA LYS A 328 -10.70 -9.24 -25.08
C LYS A 328 -11.72 -10.38 -25.12
N GLY A 329 -12.91 -10.11 -25.65
CA GLY A 329 -13.89 -11.17 -25.90
C GLY A 329 -13.22 -12.25 -26.76
N LYS A 330 -13.48 -13.54 -26.45
CA LYS A 330 -13.05 -14.62 -27.36
C LYS A 330 -13.64 -14.28 -28.73
N ALA A 331 -12.79 -14.08 -29.74
CA ALA A 331 -13.24 -14.02 -31.11
C ALA A 331 -14.00 -15.32 -31.37
N LYS A 332 -15.29 -15.21 -31.67
CA LYS A 332 -16.11 -16.34 -32.10
C LYS A 332 -15.73 -16.72 -33.52
#